data_AF-A0AB34JML6-F1
#
_entry.id   AF-A0AB34JML6-F1
#
_cell.length_a   1.000
_cell.length_b   1.000
_cell.length_c   1.000
_cell.angle_alpha   90.00
_cell.angle_beta   90.00
_cell.angle_gamma   90.00
#
_symmetry.space_group_name_H-M   'P 1'
#
loop_
_entity.id
_entity.type
_entity.pdbx_description
1 polymer ?
#
loop_
_entity_poly.entity_id
_entity_poly.type
_entity_poly.pdbx_seq_one_letter_code
_entity_poly.pdbx_strand_id
1 'polypeptide(L)'
;MASPCGTPRARPPLSSSAGSPFTVPRAADSTARLHERALHKVEVSLSRSQGEASELTQRLTQANLEIQTLRTQLETRTKDLTFTRRSLDRAKHEKMALQTEVETCKDSLRRLEARVNRCGGGDASVILNERCQQLAARVEQEEDSARTQKREVRRLQEDVATLKEALKMRGDVGALQEELMQVRAERMQLAIELHDVKENLRTSQLAEQHARAETTETSAEVSALLDELRVVEAERAAAVSQAKLNATYARPRTSEVTSLCAKRDELTQVSEDLQRQVAARDEELVRRAAMANDELIQQRERTEAILTRLQTEIEHREENFRVELSLLADKHERLRHQLQAREAENLQARDRIAELNSQLSDGKTRQRELANELHATQERLQTTAEQAAVAQRERDELQAQLAEERFAVRRASVDLATSEESGSARTFLLSQRLEVALQELQAAFQDRDRLRATLDEALSRCAASLVAKQLAEEERAILQQQLAAERLRSQE
;
A
#
# COMPACT_ATOMS: atom_id res chain seq x y z
N MET A 1 19.76 -23.10 -94.53
CA MET A 1 20.67 -24.26 -94.46
C MET A 1 20.34 -25.06 -93.22
N ALA A 2 20.29 -26.39 -93.38
CA ALA A 2 20.21 -27.45 -92.36
C ALA A 2 18.91 -27.63 -91.52
N SER A 3 18.03 -28.52 -92.00
CA SER A 3 17.55 -29.69 -91.22
C SER A 3 18.71 -30.72 -91.09
N PRO A 4 18.71 -31.81 -90.28
CA PRO A 4 17.55 -32.65 -89.88
C PRO A 4 17.71 -33.44 -88.53
N CYS A 5 16.94 -34.54 -88.40
CA CYS A 5 16.91 -35.67 -87.44
C CYS A 5 15.79 -35.56 -86.38
N GLY A 6 14.76 -36.42 -86.30
CA GLY A 6 14.53 -37.76 -86.87
C GLY A 6 14.39 -38.79 -85.75
N THR A 7 13.16 -39.21 -85.41
CA THR A 7 12.60 -40.60 -85.32
C THR A 7 11.77 -40.79 -84.02
N PRO A 8 11.01 -41.90 -83.80
CA PRO A 8 9.81 -42.29 -84.53
C PRO A 8 8.60 -42.66 -83.63
N ARG A 9 7.43 -42.67 -84.27
CA ARG A 9 6.20 -43.46 -83.98
C ARG A 9 6.33 -44.63 -82.99
N ALA A 10 5.51 -44.60 -81.94
CA ALA A 10 4.98 -45.79 -81.28
C ALA A 10 3.44 -45.71 -81.24
N ARG A 11 2.78 -46.61 -81.99
CA ARG A 11 1.35 -46.90 -81.88
C ARG A 11 1.14 -47.79 -80.65
N PRO A 12 0.17 -47.52 -79.77
CA PRO A 12 -0.37 -48.57 -78.92
C PRO A 12 -1.38 -49.42 -79.73
N PRO A 13 -1.51 -50.71 -79.40
CA PRO A 13 -2.32 -51.66 -80.15
C PRO A 13 -3.82 -51.44 -79.90
N LEU A 14 -4.59 -51.56 -80.97
CA LEU A 14 -6.03 -51.80 -80.93
C LEU A 14 -6.25 -53.21 -80.35
N SER A 15 -6.50 -53.31 -79.05
CA SER A 15 -7.03 -54.52 -78.43
C SER A 15 -8.55 -54.50 -78.53
N SER A 16 -9.06 -55.36 -79.42
CA SER A 16 -10.14 -56.31 -79.15
C SER A 16 -11.24 -55.81 -78.20
N SER A 17 -12.24 -55.17 -78.79
CA SER A 17 -13.59 -55.04 -78.23
C SER A 17 -14.20 -56.43 -78.08
N ALA A 18 -14.03 -57.02 -76.89
CA ALA A 18 -14.87 -58.10 -76.40
C ALA A 18 -16.06 -57.46 -75.67
N GLY A 19 -17.26 -58.00 -75.92
CA GLY A 19 -18.54 -57.43 -75.53
C GLY A 19 -18.61 -56.99 -74.07
N SER A 20 -18.91 -55.71 -73.88
CA SER A 20 -19.45 -55.20 -72.63
C SER A 20 -20.90 -55.66 -72.54
N PRO A 21 -21.29 -56.49 -71.55
CA PRO A 21 -22.70 -56.71 -71.29
C PRO A 21 -23.29 -55.38 -70.85
N PHE A 22 -24.23 -54.87 -71.63
CA PHE A 22 -25.03 -53.70 -71.32
C PHE A 22 -25.92 -54.05 -70.12
N THR A 23 -25.39 -53.90 -68.90
CA THR A 23 -26.14 -54.03 -67.66
C THR A 23 -26.94 -52.76 -67.46
N VAL A 24 -28.25 -52.88 -67.72
CA VAL A 24 -29.25 -51.85 -67.40
C VAL A 24 -29.06 -51.41 -65.94
N PRO A 25 -28.98 -50.09 -65.63
CA PRO A 25 -28.86 -49.61 -64.25
C PRO A 25 -30.07 -50.08 -63.45
N ARG A 26 -29.85 -51.04 -62.57
CA ARG A 26 -30.88 -51.67 -61.75
C ARG A 26 -31.34 -50.64 -60.71
N ALA A 27 -32.66 -50.41 -60.58
CA ALA A 27 -33.22 -49.41 -59.67
C ALA A 27 -32.76 -49.54 -58.20
N ALA A 28 -32.29 -50.72 -57.80
CA ALA A 28 -31.69 -51.02 -56.49
C ALA A 28 -30.41 -50.21 -56.17
N ASP A 29 -29.62 -49.79 -57.17
CA ASP A 29 -28.40 -49.01 -56.93
C ASP A 29 -28.71 -47.54 -56.56
N SER A 30 -29.88 -47.04 -56.93
CA SER A 30 -30.29 -45.66 -56.62
C SER A 30 -30.69 -45.50 -55.16
N THR A 31 -31.35 -46.50 -54.57
CA THR A 31 -31.76 -46.50 -53.17
C THR A 31 -30.54 -46.68 -52.26
N ALA A 32 -29.58 -47.54 -52.61
CA ALA A 32 -28.33 -47.70 -51.86
C ALA A 32 -27.53 -46.38 -51.77
N ARG A 33 -27.40 -45.66 -52.89
CA ARG A 33 -26.69 -44.35 -52.92
C ARG A 33 -27.41 -43.26 -52.13
N LEU A 34 -28.74 -43.27 -52.09
CA LEU A 34 -29.51 -42.33 -51.27
C LEU A 34 -29.33 -42.62 -49.76
N HIS A 35 -29.26 -43.89 -49.37
CA HIS A 35 -29.00 -44.28 -47.98
C HIS A 35 -27.57 -43.97 -47.55
N GLU A 36 -26.57 -44.18 -48.41
CA GLU A 36 -25.19 -43.75 -48.13
C GLU A 36 -25.08 -42.24 -47.97
N ARG A 37 -25.76 -41.44 -48.81
CA ARG A 37 -25.80 -39.98 -48.66
C ARG A 37 -26.50 -39.57 -47.36
N ALA A 38 -27.57 -40.26 -46.96
CA ALA A 38 -28.27 -40.00 -45.70
C ALA A 38 -27.37 -40.31 -44.50
N LEU A 39 -26.72 -41.48 -44.48
CA LEU A 39 -25.75 -41.86 -43.44
C LEU A 39 -24.60 -40.86 -43.34
N HIS A 40 -24.00 -40.50 -44.48
CA HIS A 40 -22.90 -39.53 -44.51
C HIS A 40 -23.35 -38.16 -43.98
N LYS A 41 -24.56 -37.72 -44.34
CA LYS A 41 -25.12 -36.47 -43.81
C LYS A 41 -25.28 -36.53 -42.30
N VAL A 42 -25.83 -37.62 -41.77
CA VAL A 42 -26.00 -37.80 -40.31
C VAL A 42 -24.64 -37.86 -39.60
N GLU A 43 -23.65 -38.57 -40.15
CA GLU A 43 -22.28 -38.65 -39.61
C GLU A 43 -21.58 -37.29 -39.59
N VAL A 44 -21.74 -36.48 -40.63
CA VAL A 44 -21.21 -35.11 -40.68
C VAL A 44 -21.88 -34.23 -39.63
N SER A 45 -23.21 -34.28 -39.49
CA SER A 45 -23.90 -33.54 -38.42
C SER A 45 -23.55 -34.03 -37.02
N LEU A 46 -23.35 -35.33 -36.82
CA LEU A 46 -22.92 -35.89 -35.54
C LEU A 46 -21.50 -35.41 -35.19
N SER A 47 -20.58 -35.45 -36.15
CA SER A 47 -19.21 -34.97 -35.97
C SER A 47 -19.17 -33.48 -35.65
N ARG A 48 -20.01 -32.68 -36.33
CA ARG A 48 -20.17 -31.25 -36.05
C ARG A 48 -20.71 -31.00 -34.63
N SER A 49 -21.77 -31.71 -34.24
CA SER A 49 -22.35 -31.62 -32.88
C SER A 49 -21.36 -32.04 -31.79
N GLN A 50 -20.48 -33.01 -32.06
CA GLN A 50 -19.41 -33.41 -31.14
C GLN A 50 -18.35 -32.32 -30.99
N GLY A 51 -17.97 -31.67 -32.10
CA GLY A 51 -17.09 -30.51 -32.10
C GLY A 51 -17.68 -29.37 -31.25
N GLU A 52 -18.91 -28.97 -31.53
CA GLU A 52 -19.63 -27.92 -30.79
C GLU A 52 -19.77 -28.27 -29.29
N ALA A 53 -20.10 -29.52 -28.95
CA ALA A 53 -20.17 -29.97 -27.55
C ALA A 53 -18.81 -29.92 -26.85
N SER A 54 -17.71 -30.22 -27.57
CA SER A 54 -16.35 -30.14 -27.01
C SER A 54 -15.93 -28.70 -26.74
N GLU A 55 -16.22 -27.78 -27.67
CA GLU A 55 -15.94 -26.35 -27.51
C GLU A 55 -16.77 -25.74 -26.37
N LEU A 56 -18.07 -26.05 -26.29
CA LEU A 56 -18.92 -25.59 -25.19
C LEU A 56 -18.44 -26.14 -23.85
N THR A 57 -17.99 -27.40 -23.81
CA THR A 57 -17.41 -27.98 -22.58
C THR A 57 -16.14 -27.25 -22.17
N GLN A 58 -15.25 -26.92 -23.11
CA GLN A 58 -14.03 -26.16 -22.83
C GLN A 58 -14.33 -24.73 -22.35
N ARG A 59 -15.29 -24.04 -22.99
CA ARG A 59 -15.72 -22.71 -22.54
C ARG A 59 -16.33 -22.75 -21.14
N LEU A 60 -17.14 -23.78 -20.84
CA LEU A 60 -17.73 -23.97 -19.53
C LEU A 60 -16.66 -24.23 -18.45
N THR A 61 -15.65 -25.06 -18.71
CA THR A 61 -14.57 -25.32 -17.75
C THR A 61 -13.73 -24.05 -17.50
N GLN A 62 -13.42 -23.29 -18.55
CA GLN A 62 -12.71 -22.02 -18.40
C GLN A 62 -13.52 -20.98 -17.62
N ALA A 63 -14.83 -20.84 -17.93
CA ALA A 63 -15.72 -19.96 -17.19
C ALA A 63 -15.80 -20.34 -15.70
N ASN A 64 -15.82 -21.64 -15.38
CA ASN A 64 -15.83 -22.11 -13.99
C ASN A 64 -14.55 -21.77 -13.23
N LEU A 65 -13.38 -21.90 -13.86
CA LEU A 65 -12.10 -21.51 -13.26
C LEU A 65 -12.07 -20.00 -12.97
N GLU A 66 -12.53 -19.18 -13.91
CA GLU A 66 -12.62 -17.73 -13.73
C GLU A 66 -13.66 -17.33 -12.67
N ILE A 67 -14.78 -18.05 -12.56
CA ILE A 67 -15.74 -17.84 -11.46
C ILE A 67 -15.09 -18.16 -10.11
N GLN A 68 -14.27 -19.22 -10.02
CA GLN A 68 -13.55 -19.54 -8.79
C GLN A 68 -12.54 -18.44 -8.42
N THR A 69 -11.80 -17.90 -9.39
CA THR A 69 -10.86 -16.79 -9.12
C THR A 69 -11.60 -15.50 -8.73
N LEU A 70 -12.73 -15.18 -9.37
CA LEU A 70 -13.55 -14.03 -8.97
C LEU A 70 -14.16 -14.21 -7.58
N ARG A 71 -14.58 -15.43 -7.21
CA ARG A 71 -15.08 -15.73 -5.86
C ARG A 71 -14.01 -15.53 -4.80
N THR A 72 -12.78 -16.00 -5.03
CA THR A 72 -11.69 -15.78 -4.08
C THR A 72 -11.31 -14.31 -3.96
N GLN A 73 -11.29 -13.56 -5.08
CA GLN A 73 -11.09 -12.10 -5.08
C GLN A 73 -12.21 -11.34 -4.35
N LEU A 74 -13.47 -11.76 -4.53
CA LEU A 74 -14.59 -11.15 -3.83
C LEU A 74 -14.52 -11.42 -2.32
N GLU A 75 -14.10 -12.62 -1.92
CA GLU A 75 -13.92 -12.98 -0.51
C GLU A 75 -12.80 -12.18 0.15
N THR A 76 -11.65 -12.01 -0.52
CA THR A 76 -10.54 -11.18 0.00
C THR A 76 -10.97 -9.73 0.11
N ARG A 77 -11.60 -9.15 -0.92
CA ARG A 77 -12.10 -7.77 -0.86
C ARG A 77 -13.18 -7.56 0.19
N THR A 78 -14.01 -8.57 0.46
CA THR A 78 -14.99 -8.53 1.55
C THR A 78 -14.28 -8.47 2.91
N LYS A 79 -13.23 -9.28 3.11
CA LYS A 79 -12.40 -9.23 4.33
C LYS A 79 -11.74 -7.86 4.49
N ASP A 80 -11.18 -7.29 3.43
CA ASP A 80 -10.57 -5.95 3.45
C ASP A 80 -11.60 -4.86 3.81
N LEU A 81 -12.81 -4.94 3.25
CA LEU A 81 -13.92 -4.03 3.62
C LEU A 81 -14.31 -4.14 5.09
N THR A 82 -14.34 -5.36 5.65
CA THR A 82 -14.63 -5.52 7.09
C THR A 82 -13.51 -4.97 7.96
N PHE A 83 -12.25 -5.13 7.55
CA PHE A 83 -11.09 -4.58 8.25
C PHE A 83 -11.08 -3.05 8.23
N THR A 84 -11.23 -2.45 7.05
CA THR A 84 -11.28 -0.99 6.88
C THR A 84 -12.46 -0.37 7.63
N ARG A 85 -13.63 -1.02 7.62
CA ARG A 85 -14.79 -0.57 8.41
C ARG A 85 -14.51 -0.58 9.92
N ARG A 86 -13.89 -1.64 10.45
CA ARG A 86 -13.48 -1.68 11.87
C ARG A 86 -12.45 -0.60 12.19
N SER A 87 -11.49 -0.36 11.30
CA SER A 87 -10.49 0.70 11.46
C SER A 87 -11.14 2.08 11.50
N LEU A 88 -12.09 2.35 10.59
CA LEU A 88 -12.86 3.59 10.57
C LEU A 88 -13.68 3.79 11.85
N ASP A 89 -14.29 2.73 12.38
CA ASP A 89 -15.08 2.83 13.61
C ASP A 89 -14.19 3.09 14.84
N ARG A 90 -12.97 2.52 14.90
CA ARG A 90 -11.96 2.89 15.90
C ARG A 90 -11.56 4.36 15.80
N ALA A 91 -11.24 4.83 14.59
CA ALA A 91 -10.89 6.24 14.35
C ALA A 91 -12.03 7.19 14.75
N LYS A 92 -13.30 6.83 14.53
CA LYS A 92 -14.44 7.61 15.06
C LYS A 92 -14.48 7.64 16.58
N HIS A 93 -14.20 6.51 17.24
CA HIS A 93 -14.19 6.46 18.71
C HIS A 93 -13.04 7.30 19.28
N GLU A 94 -11.85 7.22 18.68
CA GLU A 94 -10.70 8.06 19.04
C GLU A 94 -10.99 9.54 18.79
N LYS A 95 -11.61 9.90 17.66
CA LYS A 95 -12.07 11.28 17.40
C LYS A 95 -13.03 11.77 18.49
N MET A 96 -14.03 10.97 18.87
CA MET A 96 -14.97 11.35 19.92
C MET A 96 -14.27 11.51 21.29
N ALA A 97 -13.35 10.61 21.62
CA ALA A 97 -12.54 10.70 22.84
C ALA A 97 -11.68 11.98 22.85
N LEU A 98 -10.96 12.27 21.77
CA LEU A 98 -10.17 13.50 21.63
C LEU A 98 -11.04 14.76 21.68
N GLN A 99 -12.24 14.73 21.09
CA GLN A 99 -13.20 15.84 21.22
C GLN A 99 -13.60 16.08 22.67
N THR A 100 -13.90 15.02 23.43
CA THR A 100 -14.20 15.16 24.86
C THR A 100 -13.01 15.66 25.68
N GLU A 101 -11.79 15.24 25.36
CA GLU A 101 -10.55 15.76 25.97
C GLU A 101 -10.33 17.23 25.64
N VAL A 102 -10.58 17.66 24.40
CA VAL A 102 -10.48 19.06 23.99
C VAL A 102 -11.49 19.93 24.75
N GLU A 103 -12.73 19.46 24.93
CA GLU A 103 -13.73 20.19 25.72
C GLU A 103 -13.33 20.29 27.19
N THR A 104 -12.85 19.21 27.80
CA THR A 104 -12.35 19.24 29.19
C THR A 104 -11.11 20.12 29.33
N CYS A 105 -10.20 20.13 28.35
CA CYS A 105 -9.08 21.06 28.31
C CYS A 105 -9.55 22.50 28.19
N LYS A 106 -10.52 22.81 27.31
CA LYS A 106 -11.11 24.16 27.19
C LYS A 106 -11.73 24.63 28.50
N ASP A 107 -12.44 23.77 29.21
CA ASP A 107 -13.01 24.12 30.51
C ASP A 107 -11.94 24.33 31.58
N SER A 108 -10.89 23.51 31.57
CA SER A 108 -9.71 23.70 32.43
C SER A 108 -9.01 25.03 32.14
N LEU A 109 -8.92 25.39 30.86
CA LEU A 109 -8.37 26.64 30.37
C LEU A 109 -9.19 27.84 30.83
N ARG A 110 -10.52 27.81 30.68
CA ARG A 110 -11.42 28.85 31.22
C ARG A 110 -11.27 29.02 32.73
N ARG A 111 -11.11 27.92 33.48
CA ARG A 111 -10.86 27.96 34.92
C ARG A 111 -9.49 28.57 35.25
N LEU A 112 -8.46 28.23 34.47
CA LEU A 112 -7.12 28.78 34.60
C LEU A 112 -7.06 30.26 34.21
N GLU A 113 -7.64 30.67 33.08
CA GLU A 113 -7.82 32.07 32.70
C GLU A 113 -8.55 32.85 33.78
N ALA A 114 -9.65 32.32 34.32
CA ALA A 114 -10.34 32.96 35.44
C ALA A 114 -9.44 33.07 36.69
N ARG A 115 -8.54 32.10 36.95
CA ARG A 115 -7.54 32.19 38.02
C ARG A 115 -6.42 33.18 37.69
N VAL A 116 -5.89 33.18 36.48
CA VAL A 116 -4.82 34.07 36.00
C VAL A 116 -5.31 35.51 35.96
N ASN A 117 -6.52 35.77 35.49
CA ASN A 117 -7.16 37.09 35.58
C ASN A 117 -7.37 37.54 37.03
N ARG A 118 -7.48 36.60 37.99
CA ARG A 118 -7.48 36.90 39.43
C ARG A 118 -6.07 37.02 40.04
N CYS A 119 -5.04 36.52 39.36
CA CYS A 119 -3.67 36.42 39.89
C CYS A 119 -2.63 37.27 39.13
N GLY A 120 -2.98 37.95 38.04
CA GLY A 120 -2.14 38.97 37.39
C GLY A 120 -0.76 38.49 36.89
N GLY A 121 -0.66 37.37 36.15
CA GLY A 121 0.64 36.86 35.68
C GLY A 121 0.62 36.26 34.26
N GLY A 122 1.53 36.71 33.39
CA GLY A 122 1.55 36.48 31.94
C GLY A 122 2.04 35.10 31.46
N ASP A 123 2.72 34.31 32.29
CA ASP A 123 3.42 33.11 31.80
C ASP A 123 2.51 31.88 31.62
N ALA A 124 1.45 31.76 32.43
CA ALA A 124 0.49 30.66 32.32
C ALA A 124 -0.37 30.74 31.04
N SER A 125 -0.54 31.94 30.50
CA SER A 125 -1.28 32.15 29.24
C SER A 125 -0.56 31.54 28.04
N VAL A 126 0.78 31.55 28.03
CA VAL A 126 1.58 31.09 26.90
C VAL A 126 1.51 29.56 26.76
N ILE A 127 1.70 28.84 27.87
CA ILE A 127 1.68 27.37 27.90
C ILE A 127 0.31 26.80 27.48
N LEU A 128 -0.78 27.43 27.93
CA LEU A 128 -2.13 27.02 27.55
C LEU A 128 -2.42 27.26 26.08
N ASN A 129 -1.88 28.35 25.51
CA ASN A 129 -2.06 28.68 24.11
C ASN A 129 -1.29 27.69 23.21
N GLU A 130 -0.05 27.33 23.58
CA GLU A 130 0.72 26.29 22.87
C GLU A 130 0.03 24.92 22.92
N ARG A 131 -0.50 24.51 24.08
CA ARG A 131 -1.24 23.25 24.21
C ARG A 131 -2.51 23.24 23.35
N CYS A 132 -3.22 24.36 23.27
CA CYS A 132 -4.38 24.50 22.37
C CYS A 132 -4.00 24.38 20.90
N GLN A 133 -2.90 25.01 20.48
CA GLN A 133 -2.41 24.90 19.11
C GLN A 133 -2.02 23.45 18.76
N GLN A 134 -1.36 22.74 19.67
CA GLN A 134 -1.02 21.33 19.47
C GLN A 134 -2.25 20.42 19.36
N LEU A 135 -3.26 20.64 20.22
CA LEU A 135 -4.52 19.89 20.14
C LEU A 135 -5.29 20.20 18.85
N ALA A 136 -5.31 21.47 18.41
CA ALA A 136 -5.93 21.87 17.15
C ALA A 136 -5.27 21.18 15.95
N ALA A 137 -3.93 21.17 15.90
CA ALA A 137 -3.18 20.50 14.83
C ALA A 137 -3.44 18.98 14.80
N ARG A 138 -3.52 18.31 15.95
CA ARG A 138 -3.88 16.88 16.02
C ARG A 138 -5.30 16.61 15.52
N VAL A 139 -6.27 17.46 15.88
CA VAL A 139 -7.65 17.32 15.40
C VAL A 139 -7.70 17.46 13.88
N GLU A 140 -7.00 18.43 13.30
CA GLU A 140 -6.94 18.62 11.85
C GLU A 140 -6.31 17.42 11.13
N GLN A 141 -5.21 16.88 11.66
CA GLN A 141 -4.57 15.67 11.14
C GLN A 141 -5.52 14.45 11.14
N GLU A 142 -6.25 14.23 12.24
CA GLU A 142 -7.23 13.14 12.34
C GLU A 142 -8.43 13.34 11.39
N GLU A 143 -8.84 14.58 11.14
CA GLU A 143 -9.89 14.87 10.16
C GLU A 143 -9.46 14.56 8.73
N ASP A 144 -8.21 14.85 8.37
CA ASP A 144 -7.67 14.50 7.06
C ASP A 144 -7.49 12.99 6.90
N SER A 145 -7.04 12.28 7.95
CA SER A 145 -7.01 10.81 7.98
C SER A 145 -8.42 10.21 7.80
N ALA A 146 -9.43 10.77 8.46
CA ALA A 146 -10.82 10.32 8.27
C ALA A 146 -11.35 10.60 6.85
N ARG A 147 -10.92 11.70 6.21
CA ARG A 147 -11.29 12.03 4.82
C ARG A 147 -10.66 11.04 3.83
N THR A 148 -9.39 10.66 4.00
CA THR A 148 -8.74 9.68 3.12
C THR A 148 -9.39 8.30 3.23
N GLN A 149 -9.63 7.82 4.46
CA GLN A 149 -10.34 6.56 4.69
C GLN A 149 -11.74 6.54 4.09
N LYS A 150 -12.51 7.64 4.18
CA LYS A 150 -13.83 7.75 3.54
C LYS A 150 -13.75 7.62 2.01
N ARG A 151 -12.73 8.19 1.36
CA ARG A 151 -12.53 8.06 -0.09
C ARG A 151 -12.21 6.61 -0.47
N GLU A 152 -11.37 5.96 0.31
CA GLU A 152 -10.99 4.56 0.07
C GLU A 152 -12.18 3.59 0.24
N VAL A 153 -13.02 3.81 1.26
CA VAL A 153 -14.26 3.03 1.44
C VAL A 153 -15.20 3.19 0.24
N ARG A 154 -15.37 4.41 -0.30
CA ARG A 154 -16.20 4.63 -1.50
C ARG A 154 -15.63 3.89 -2.71
N ARG A 155 -14.32 3.97 -2.94
CA ARG A 155 -13.65 3.25 -4.03
C ARG A 155 -13.83 1.73 -3.90
N LEU A 156 -13.67 1.16 -2.71
CA LEU A 156 -13.88 -0.27 -2.47
C LEU A 156 -15.35 -0.68 -2.68
N GLN A 157 -16.31 0.19 -2.37
CA GLN A 157 -17.72 -0.05 -2.67
C GLN A 157 -18.00 -0.08 -4.17
N GLU A 158 -17.37 0.80 -4.94
CA GLU A 158 -17.43 0.82 -6.41
C GLU A 158 -16.79 -0.45 -7.02
N ASP A 159 -15.61 -0.85 -6.55
CA ASP A 159 -14.94 -2.11 -6.94
C ASP A 159 -15.85 -3.32 -6.66
N VAL A 160 -16.54 -3.37 -5.51
CA VAL A 160 -17.46 -4.47 -5.19
C VAL A 160 -18.71 -4.44 -6.07
N ALA A 161 -19.23 -3.27 -6.41
CA ALA A 161 -20.37 -3.15 -7.32
C ALA A 161 -20.03 -3.67 -8.72
N THR A 162 -18.88 -3.28 -9.26
CA THR A 162 -18.41 -3.75 -10.58
C THR A 162 -18.14 -5.25 -10.60
N LEU A 163 -17.53 -5.81 -9.53
CA LEU A 163 -17.35 -7.26 -9.41
C LEU A 163 -18.68 -8.03 -9.33
N LYS A 164 -19.69 -7.48 -8.64
CA LYS A 164 -21.04 -8.08 -8.59
C LYS A 164 -21.73 -8.05 -9.94
N GLU A 165 -21.60 -6.96 -10.69
CA GLU A 165 -22.12 -6.86 -12.06
C GLU A 165 -21.40 -7.83 -13.00
N ALA A 166 -20.08 -7.94 -12.93
CA ALA A 166 -19.31 -8.93 -13.69
C ALA A 166 -19.73 -10.38 -13.36
N LEU A 167 -20.01 -10.68 -12.08
CA LEU A 167 -20.57 -11.96 -11.65
C LEU A 167 -21.99 -12.19 -12.18
N LYS A 168 -22.83 -11.16 -12.24
CA LYS A 168 -24.19 -11.24 -12.82
C LYS A 168 -24.19 -11.45 -14.33
N MET A 169 -23.33 -10.74 -15.06
CA MET A 169 -23.15 -10.94 -16.52
C MET A 169 -22.63 -12.34 -16.83
N ARG A 170 -21.99 -13.02 -15.86
CA ARG A 170 -21.63 -14.44 -15.98
C ARG A 170 -22.68 -15.41 -15.40
N GLY A 171 -23.82 -14.91 -14.93
CA GLY A 171 -25.03 -15.70 -14.75
C GLY A 171 -25.44 -16.42 -16.05
N ASP A 172 -24.94 -15.95 -17.19
CA ASP A 172 -24.96 -16.61 -18.50
C ASP A 172 -24.27 -18.00 -18.50
N VAL A 173 -23.53 -18.39 -17.46
CA VAL A 173 -23.11 -19.79 -17.27
C VAL A 173 -24.33 -20.71 -17.07
N GLY A 174 -25.43 -20.22 -16.49
CA GLY A 174 -26.70 -20.94 -16.47
C GLY A 174 -27.27 -21.13 -17.88
N ALA A 175 -27.25 -20.07 -18.70
CA ALA A 175 -27.67 -20.16 -20.10
C ALA A 175 -26.78 -21.12 -20.92
N LEU A 176 -25.46 -21.07 -20.74
CA LEU A 176 -24.52 -22.00 -21.38
C LEU A 176 -24.70 -23.45 -20.89
N GLN A 177 -25.08 -23.66 -19.62
CA GLN A 177 -25.43 -24.99 -19.11
C GLN A 177 -26.72 -25.51 -19.72
N GLU A 178 -27.73 -24.66 -19.89
CA GLU A 178 -28.98 -25.00 -20.59
C GLU A 178 -28.72 -25.33 -22.06
N GLU A 179 -27.93 -24.52 -22.77
CA GLU A 179 -27.50 -24.78 -24.15
C GLU A 179 -26.71 -26.09 -24.27
N LEU A 180 -25.76 -26.36 -23.35
CA LEU A 180 -25.01 -27.62 -23.33
C LEU A 180 -25.93 -28.83 -23.09
N MET A 181 -26.92 -28.70 -22.21
CA MET A 181 -27.92 -29.74 -21.97
C MET A 181 -28.79 -29.98 -23.20
N GLN A 182 -29.17 -28.91 -23.90
CA GLN A 182 -29.91 -29.00 -25.15
C GLN A 182 -29.10 -29.70 -26.26
N VAL A 183 -27.84 -29.30 -26.49
CA VAL A 183 -26.95 -29.94 -27.46
C VAL A 183 -26.72 -31.42 -27.12
N ARG A 184 -26.63 -31.78 -25.84
CA ARG A 184 -26.53 -33.19 -25.41
C ARG A 184 -27.80 -33.99 -25.73
N ALA A 185 -28.98 -33.39 -25.55
CA ALA A 185 -30.24 -34.01 -25.90
C ALA A 185 -30.35 -34.23 -27.41
N GLU A 186 -30.03 -33.21 -28.21
CA GLU A 186 -29.99 -33.29 -29.69
C GLU A 186 -29.01 -34.36 -30.17
N ARG A 187 -27.81 -34.43 -29.57
CA ARG A 187 -26.83 -35.48 -29.88
C ARG A 187 -27.37 -36.88 -29.58
N MET A 188 -28.07 -37.06 -28.47
CA MET A 188 -28.66 -38.35 -28.11
C MET A 188 -29.74 -38.74 -29.11
N GLN A 189 -30.55 -37.78 -29.57
CA GLN A 189 -31.58 -38.02 -30.57
C GLN A 189 -30.98 -38.39 -31.93
N LEU A 190 -29.97 -37.67 -32.41
CA LEU A 190 -29.25 -38.01 -33.65
C LEU A 190 -28.58 -39.40 -33.57
N ALA A 191 -28.09 -39.81 -32.39
CA ALA A 191 -27.51 -41.13 -32.21
C ALA A 191 -28.57 -42.25 -32.34
N ILE A 192 -29.79 -42.02 -31.86
CA ILE A 192 -30.93 -42.94 -32.03
C ILE A 192 -31.31 -43.00 -33.50
N GLU A 193 -31.48 -41.85 -34.16
CA GLU A 193 -31.80 -41.80 -35.60
C GLU A 193 -30.75 -42.53 -36.46
N LEU A 194 -29.46 -42.35 -36.15
CA LEU A 194 -28.38 -43.05 -36.85
C LEU A 194 -28.42 -44.56 -36.61
N HIS A 195 -28.80 -45.01 -35.41
CA HIS A 195 -29.00 -46.42 -35.11
C HIS A 195 -30.15 -47.00 -35.94
N ASP A 196 -31.29 -46.32 -35.99
CA ASP A 196 -32.47 -46.76 -36.75
C ASP A 196 -32.20 -46.82 -38.25
N VAL A 197 -31.49 -45.84 -38.81
CA VAL A 197 -31.05 -45.86 -40.21
C VAL A 197 -30.13 -47.05 -40.49
N LYS A 198 -29.22 -47.40 -39.57
CA LYS A 198 -28.34 -48.57 -39.72
C LYS A 198 -29.12 -49.88 -39.69
N GLU A 199 -30.11 -50.04 -38.82
CA GLU A 199 -30.98 -51.22 -38.79
C GLU A 199 -31.84 -51.33 -40.06
N ASN A 200 -32.38 -50.21 -40.54
CA ASN A 200 -33.12 -50.17 -41.81
C ASN A 200 -32.22 -50.54 -43.00
N LEU A 201 -30.96 -50.11 -43.01
CA LEU A 201 -30.00 -50.51 -44.04
C LEU A 201 -29.71 -52.02 -43.98
N ARG A 202 -29.51 -52.59 -42.78
CA ARG A 202 -29.28 -54.04 -42.60
C ARG A 202 -30.45 -54.86 -43.11
N THR A 203 -31.67 -54.48 -42.74
CA THR A 203 -32.89 -55.17 -43.20
C THR A 203 -33.07 -55.04 -44.71
N SER A 204 -32.81 -53.87 -45.30
CA SER A 204 -32.82 -53.68 -46.75
C SER A 204 -31.76 -54.53 -47.47
N GLN A 205 -30.55 -54.66 -46.90
CA GLN A 205 -29.49 -55.50 -47.47
C GLN A 205 -29.86 -56.98 -47.44
N LEU A 206 -30.47 -57.46 -46.34
CA LEU A 206 -30.97 -58.83 -46.25
C LEU A 206 -32.09 -59.09 -47.26
N ALA A 207 -33.04 -58.15 -47.42
CA ALA A 207 -34.09 -58.23 -48.42
C ALA A 207 -33.52 -58.26 -49.86
N GLU A 208 -32.49 -57.46 -50.13
CA GLU A 208 -31.82 -57.48 -51.44
C GLU A 208 -31.08 -58.80 -51.68
N GLN A 209 -30.43 -59.37 -50.67
CA GLN A 209 -29.79 -60.69 -50.76
C GLN A 209 -30.82 -61.79 -51.06
N HIS A 210 -31.99 -61.76 -50.40
CA HIS A 210 -33.10 -62.66 -50.69
C HIS A 210 -33.61 -62.50 -52.13
N ALA A 211 -33.87 -61.26 -52.57
CA ALA A 211 -34.27 -61.01 -53.95
C ALA A 211 -33.21 -61.46 -54.98
N ARG A 212 -31.91 -61.33 -54.65
CA ARG A 212 -30.82 -61.86 -55.49
C ARG A 212 -30.86 -63.39 -55.55
N ALA A 213 -31.06 -64.08 -54.42
CA ALA A 213 -31.22 -65.53 -54.37
C ALA A 213 -32.41 -66.01 -55.22
N GLU A 214 -33.57 -65.36 -55.09
CA GLU A 214 -34.75 -65.65 -55.92
C GLU A 214 -34.46 -65.40 -57.42
N THR A 215 -33.74 -64.33 -57.77
CA THR A 215 -33.36 -64.11 -59.17
C THR A 215 -32.37 -65.15 -59.70
N THR A 216 -31.50 -65.70 -58.84
CA THR A 216 -30.61 -66.79 -59.24
C THR A 216 -31.35 -68.12 -59.39
N GLU A 217 -32.33 -68.40 -58.53
CA GLU A 217 -33.20 -69.57 -58.64
C GLU A 217 -34.05 -69.51 -59.91
N THR A 218 -34.75 -68.40 -60.14
CA THR A 218 -35.52 -68.18 -61.37
C THR A 218 -34.64 -68.20 -62.62
N SER A 219 -33.42 -67.68 -62.57
CA SER A 219 -32.45 -67.80 -63.67
C SER A 219 -32.03 -69.26 -63.91
N ALA A 220 -31.89 -70.07 -62.87
CA ALA A 220 -31.58 -71.49 -62.98
C ALA A 220 -32.76 -72.29 -63.55
N GLU A 221 -33.99 -71.97 -63.13
CA GLU A 221 -35.23 -72.53 -63.70
C GLU A 221 -35.38 -72.18 -65.18
N VAL A 222 -35.13 -70.93 -65.56
CA VAL A 222 -35.14 -70.50 -66.98
C VAL A 222 -34.05 -71.24 -67.77
N SER A 223 -32.86 -71.45 -67.20
CA SER A 223 -31.81 -72.25 -67.85
C SER A 223 -32.23 -73.71 -68.03
N ALA A 224 -32.87 -74.31 -67.03
CA ALA A 224 -33.38 -75.67 -67.11
C ALA A 224 -34.48 -75.81 -68.17
N LEU A 225 -35.42 -74.86 -68.22
CA LEU A 225 -36.45 -74.79 -69.27
C LEU A 225 -35.85 -74.56 -70.66
N LEU A 226 -34.78 -73.79 -70.79
CA LEU A 226 -34.05 -73.62 -72.04
C LEU A 226 -33.34 -74.91 -72.48
N ASP A 227 -32.80 -75.69 -71.53
CA ASP A 227 -32.21 -76.99 -71.83
C ASP A 227 -33.27 -78.04 -72.17
N GLU A 228 -34.43 -78.04 -71.51
CA GLU A 228 -35.61 -78.82 -71.93
C GLU A 228 -36.06 -78.42 -73.33
N LEU A 229 -36.11 -77.12 -73.64
CA LEU A 229 -36.44 -76.61 -74.97
C LEU A 229 -35.42 -77.11 -76.00
N ARG A 230 -34.12 -77.14 -75.67
CA ARG A 230 -33.08 -77.71 -76.54
C ARG A 230 -33.24 -79.21 -76.76
N VAL A 231 -33.65 -79.96 -75.73
CA VAL A 231 -33.98 -81.39 -75.87
C VAL A 231 -35.19 -81.56 -76.78
N VAL A 232 -36.26 -80.79 -76.58
CA VAL A 232 -37.44 -80.80 -77.45
C VAL A 232 -37.09 -80.36 -78.88
N GLU A 233 -36.18 -79.40 -79.06
CA GLU A 233 -35.67 -78.99 -80.37
C GLU A 233 -34.79 -80.08 -81.01
N ALA A 234 -34.02 -80.83 -80.22
CA ALA A 234 -33.23 -81.96 -80.68
C ALA A 234 -34.13 -83.17 -81.03
N GLU A 235 -35.16 -83.44 -80.24
CA GLU A 235 -36.23 -84.41 -80.52
C GLU A 235 -37.03 -84.00 -81.76
N ARG A 236 -37.33 -82.70 -81.91
CA ARG A 236 -37.91 -82.14 -83.13
C ARG A 236 -36.96 -82.27 -84.31
N ALA A 237 -35.65 -82.06 -84.14
CA ALA A 237 -34.65 -82.25 -85.19
C ALA A 237 -34.50 -83.73 -85.58
N ALA A 238 -34.63 -84.65 -84.61
CA ALA A 238 -34.68 -86.09 -84.82
C ALA A 238 -36.00 -86.53 -85.47
N ALA A 239 -37.14 -85.96 -85.06
CA ALA A 239 -38.44 -86.15 -85.71
C ALA A 239 -38.46 -85.55 -87.13
N VAL A 240 -37.70 -84.47 -87.38
CA VAL A 240 -37.48 -83.88 -88.71
C VAL A 240 -36.51 -84.72 -89.54
N SER A 241 -35.51 -85.39 -88.97
CA SER A 241 -34.67 -86.35 -89.71
C SER A 241 -35.43 -87.65 -90.01
N GLN A 242 -36.35 -88.06 -89.12
CA GLN A 242 -37.28 -89.17 -89.31
C GLN A 242 -38.43 -88.82 -90.29
N ALA A 243 -38.89 -87.56 -90.32
CA ALA A 243 -39.86 -87.05 -91.30
C ALA A 243 -39.24 -86.77 -92.68
N LYS A 244 -37.94 -86.40 -92.75
CA LYS A 244 -37.19 -86.27 -94.01
C LYS A 244 -36.95 -87.60 -94.73
N LEU A 245 -37.05 -88.73 -94.02
CA LEU A 245 -37.04 -90.08 -94.61
C LEU A 245 -38.44 -90.55 -95.07
N ASN A 246 -39.52 -89.87 -94.65
CA ASN A 246 -40.91 -90.22 -94.94
C ASN A 246 -41.68 -89.16 -95.78
N ALA A 247 -41.00 -88.18 -96.38
CA ALA A 247 -41.62 -87.14 -97.20
C ALA A 247 -41.01 -87.07 -98.61
N THR A 248 -41.05 -88.18 -99.33
CA THR A 248 -40.88 -88.25 -100.81
C THR A 248 -42.19 -88.01 -101.56
N TYR A 249 -43.28 -87.59 -100.91
CA TYR A 249 -44.52 -87.22 -101.57
C TYR A 249 -45.27 -86.12 -100.81
N ALA A 250 -45.84 -85.21 -101.59
CA ALA A 250 -46.75 -84.11 -101.27
C ALA A 250 -46.12 -82.72 -100.99
N ARG A 251 -46.26 -81.84 -102.01
CA ARG A 251 -46.43 -80.36 -101.92
C ARG A 251 -47.13 -79.96 -100.61
N PRO A 252 -46.85 -78.78 -99.98
CA PRO A 252 -47.69 -77.59 -100.33
C PRO A 252 -47.17 -76.18 -99.89
N ARG A 253 -48.00 -75.17 -100.23
CA ARG A 253 -48.22 -73.84 -99.59
C ARG A 253 -47.17 -72.72 -99.70
N THR A 254 -47.33 -71.93 -100.75
CA THR A 254 -46.78 -70.57 -100.90
C THR A 254 -47.50 -69.49 -100.06
N SER A 255 -48.44 -69.85 -99.16
CA SER A 255 -49.19 -68.89 -98.32
C SER A 255 -48.70 -68.78 -96.86
N GLU A 256 -47.93 -69.76 -96.37
CA GLU A 256 -47.34 -69.70 -95.01
C GLU A 256 -46.03 -68.89 -95.01
N VAL A 257 -45.25 -68.96 -96.10
CA VAL A 257 -44.00 -68.19 -96.28
C VAL A 257 -44.27 -66.69 -96.39
N THR A 258 -45.36 -66.28 -97.06
CA THR A 258 -45.75 -64.86 -97.11
C THR A 258 -46.25 -64.34 -95.76
N SER A 259 -46.94 -65.16 -94.95
CA SER A 259 -47.35 -64.75 -93.60
C SER A 259 -46.18 -64.68 -92.61
N LEU A 260 -45.18 -65.56 -92.75
CA LEU A 260 -43.97 -65.54 -91.93
C LEU A 260 -43.02 -64.41 -92.33
N CYS A 261 -42.95 -64.05 -93.62
CA CYS A 261 -42.25 -62.84 -94.07
C CYS A 261 -42.94 -61.58 -93.55
N ALA A 262 -44.28 -61.49 -93.60
CA ALA A 262 -45.01 -60.36 -93.03
C ALA A 262 -44.79 -60.21 -91.51
N LYS A 263 -44.85 -61.32 -90.75
CA LYS A 263 -44.55 -61.31 -89.30
C LYS A 263 -43.09 -60.98 -89.00
N ARG A 264 -42.14 -61.41 -89.84
CA ARG A 264 -40.72 -61.03 -89.69
C ARG A 264 -40.56 -59.52 -89.92
N ASP A 265 -41.21 -58.98 -90.94
CA ASP A 265 -41.11 -57.56 -91.27
C ASP A 265 -41.78 -56.69 -90.17
N GLU A 266 -42.89 -57.15 -89.60
CA GLU A 266 -43.50 -56.56 -88.39
C GLU A 266 -42.56 -56.62 -87.16
N LEU A 267 -41.89 -57.77 -86.91
CA LEU A 267 -40.92 -57.89 -85.82
C LEU A 267 -39.68 -57.02 -86.03
N THR A 268 -39.21 -56.85 -87.27
CA THR A 268 -38.13 -55.90 -87.56
C THR A 268 -38.57 -54.46 -87.31
N GLN A 269 -39.81 -54.11 -87.65
CA GLN A 269 -40.36 -52.78 -87.39
C GLN A 269 -40.50 -52.52 -85.89
N VAL A 270 -41.00 -53.49 -85.12
CA VAL A 270 -41.07 -53.40 -83.65
C VAL A 270 -39.67 -53.32 -83.02
N SER A 271 -38.70 -54.07 -83.54
CA SER A 271 -37.31 -54.00 -83.09
C SER A 271 -36.69 -52.62 -83.36
N GLU A 272 -36.92 -52.05 -84.54
CA GLU A 272 -36.45 -50.69 -84.87
C GLU A 272 -37.11 -49.63 -83.99
N ASP A 273 -38.42 -49.75 -83.75
CA ASP A 273 -39.15 -48.81 -82.89
C ASP A 273 -38.70 -48.90 -81.42
N LEU A 274 -38.44 -50.11 -80.91
CA LEU A 274 -37.86 -50.29 -79.59
C LEU A 274 -36.43 -49.73 -79.51
N GLN A 275 -35.60 -49.92 -80.54
CA GLN A 275 -34.26 -49.31 -80.59
C GLN A 275 -34.32 -47.78 -80.60
N ARG A 276 -35.27 -47.19 -81.34
CA ARG A 276 -35.52 -45.73 -81.31
C ARG A 276 -35.97 -45.26 -79.93
N GLN A 277 -36.84 -46.01 -79.26
CA GLN A 277 -37.29 -45.67 -77.91
C GLN A 277 -36.18 -45.80 -76.86
N VAL A 278 -35.33 -46.82 -76.94
CA VAL A 278 -34.16 -46.98 -76.07
C VAL A 278 -33.18 -45.83 -76.29
N ALA A 279 -32.83 -45.52 -77.54
CA ALA A 279 -31.94 -44.40 -77.84
C ALA A 279 -32.49 -43.05 -77.33
N ALA A 280 -33.79 -42.79 -77.50
CA ALA A 280 -34.42 -41.59 -76.97
C ALA A 280 -34.41 -41.52 -75.43
N ARG A 281 -34.57 -42.67 -74.75
CA ARG A 281 -34.47 -42.75 -73.29
C ARG A 281 -33.05 -42.58 -72.79
N ASP A 282 -32.07 -43.15 -73.49
CA ASP A 282 -30.65 -42.96 -73.16
C ASP A 282 -30.25 -41.49 -73.31
N GLU A 283 -30.69 -40.80 -74.37
CA GLU A 283 -30.49 -39.36 -74.50
C GLU A 283 -31.16 -38.57 -73.36
N GLU A 284 -32.38 -38.93 -72.96
CA GLU A 284 -33.07 -38.29 -71.84
C GLU A 284 -32.32 -38.51 -70.51
N LEU A 285 -31.82 -39.72 -70.26
CA LEU A 285 -31.01 -40.04 -69.08
C LEU A 285 -29.69 -39.28 -69.07
N VAL A 286 -29.02 -39.16 -70.23
CA VAL A 286 -27.79 -38.36 -70.38
C VAL A 286 -28.08 -36.88 -70.10
N ARG A 287 -29.18 -36.32 -70.62
CA ARG A 287 -29.58 -34.93 -70.33
C ARG A 287 -29.86 -34.72 -68.84
N ARG A 288 -30.61 -35.63 -68.20
CA ARG A 288 -30.90 -35.57 -66.75
C ARG A 288 -29.62 -35.69 -65.91
N ALA A 289 -28.69 -36.58 -66.30
CA ALA A 289 -27.40 -36.72 -65.64
C ALA A 289 -26.52 -35.47 -65.80
N ALA A 290 -26.53 -34.84 -66.98
CA ALA A 290 -25.83 -33.58 -67.22
C ALA A 290 -26.38 -32.45 -66.32
N MET A 291 -27.70 -32.26 -66.26
CA MET A 291 -28.30 -31.25 -65.37
C MET A 291 -28.01 -31.51 -63.89
N ALA A 292 -28.08 -32.76 -63.45
CA ALA A 292 -27.73 -33.12 -62.07
C ALA A 292 -26.25 -32.86 -61.74
N ASN A 293 -25.35 -33.08 -62.71
CA ASN A 293 -23.93 -32.74 -62.56
C ASN A 293 -23.71 -31.22 -62.50
N ASP A 294 -24.40 -30.44 -63.34
CA ASP A 294 -24.32 -28.98 -63.31
C ASP A 294 -24.82 -28.42 -61.97
N GLU A 295 -25.90 -28.97 -61.42
CA GLU A 295 -26.39 -28.60 -60.07
C GLU A 295 -25.36 -28.92 -58.98
N LEU A 296 -24.70 -30.08 -59.04
CA LEU A 296 -23.63 -30.44 -58.09
C LEU A 296 -22.41 -29.54 -58.22
N ILE A 297 -22.02 -29.15 -59.44
CA ILE A 297 -20.93 -28.20 -59.68
C ILE A 297 -21.29 -26.84 -59.06
N GLN A 298 -22.49 -26.33 -59.31
CA GLN A 298 -22.94 -25.06 -58.72
C GLN A 298 -23.00 -25.12 -57.18
N GLN A 299 -23.45 -26.24 -56.61
CA GLN A 299 -23.42 -26.41 -55.15
C GLN A 299 -22.00 -26.40 -54.61
N ARG A 300 -21.08 -27.10 -55.28
CA ARG A 300 -19.66 -27.11 -54.92
C ARG A 300 -19.05 -25.71 -54.98
N GLU A 301 -19.27 -24.97 -56.06
CA GLU A 301 -18.79 -23.59 -56.21
C GLU A 301 -19.33 -22.67 -55.11
N ARG A 302 -20.60 -22.80 -54.73
CA ARG A 302 -21.19 -22.06 -53.61
C ARG A 302 -20.52 -22.41 -52.28
N THR A 303 -20.25 -23.69 -52.03
CA THR A 303 -19.54 -24.10 -50.81
C THR A 303 -18.08 -23.63 -50.78
N GLU A 304 -17.39 -23.66 -51.92
CA GLU A 304 -16.02 -23.14 -52.04
C GLU A 304 -15.97 -21.62 -51.82
N ALA A 305 -16.96 -20.87 -52.35
CA ALA A 305 -17.09 -19.43 -52.10
C ALA A 305 -17.36 -19.10 -50.60
N ILE A 306 -18.16 -19.92 -49.92
CA ILE A 306 -18.40 -19.77 -48.48
C ILE A 306 -17.14 -20.08 -47.68
N LEU A 307 -16.43 -21.16 -48.03
CA LEU A 307 -15.19 -21.56 -47.34
C LEU A 307 -14.08 -20.52 -47.48
N THR A 308 -13.87 -20.00 -48.69
CA THR A 308 -12.90 -18.93 -48.94
C THR A 308 -13.24 -17.66 -48.17
N ARG A 309 -14.53 -17.26 -48.13
CA ARG A 309 -14.97 -16.15 -47.28
C ARG A 309 -14.67 -16.39 -45.80
N LEU A 310 -15.02 -17.56 -45.27
CA LEU A 310 -14.75 -17.89 -43.86
C LEU A 310 -13.26 -17.92 -43.55
N GLN A 311 -12.42 -18.41 -44.47
CA GLN A 311 -10.97 -18.35 -44.33
C GLN A 311 -10.47 -16.92 -44.22
N THR A 312 -10.91 -16.01 -45.10
CA THR A 312 -10.52 -14.59 -45.01
C THR A 312 -11.03 -13.91 -43.73
N GLU A 313 -12.22 -14.26 -43.25
CA GLU A 313 -12.75 -13.74 -41.98
C GLU A 313 -11.94 -14.26 -40.77
N ILE A 314 -11.46 -15.52 -40.81
CA ILE A 314 -10.58 -16.08 -39.78
C ILE A 314 -9.22 -15.39 -39.80
N GLU A 315 -8.59 -15.27 -40.97
CA GLU A 315 -7.30 -14.56 -41.12
C GLU A 315 -7.38 -13.13 -40.58
N HIS A 316 -8.44 -12.40 -40.94
CA HIS A 316 -8.65 -11.05 -40.44
C HIS A 316 -8.83 -10.99 -38.91
N ARG A 317 -9.56 -11.95 -38.32
CA ARG A 317 -9.69 -12.04 -36.86
C ARG A 317 -8.37 -12.39 -36.18
N GLU A 318 -7.57 -13.28 -36.76
CA GLU A 318 -6.24 -13.61 -36.24
C GLU A 318 -5.31 -12.39 -36.26
N GLU A 319 -5.34 -11.59 -37.33
CA GLU A 319 -4.59 -10.33 -37.39
C GLU A 319 -5.05 -9.35 -36.31
N ASN A 320 -6.36 -9.17 -36.13
CA ASN A 320 -6.90 -8.32 -35.08
C ASN A 320 -6.48 -8.81 -33.68
N PHE A 321 -6.54 -10.12 -33.41
CA PHE A 321 -6.08 -10.69 -32.15
C PHE A 321 -4.58 -10.48 -31.93
N ARG A 322 -3.74 -10.58 -32.98
CA ARG A 322 -2.30 -10.29 -32.87
C ARG A 322 -2.06 -8.82 -32.49
N VAL A 323 -2.79 -7.89 -33.09
CA VAL A 323 -2.71 -6.45 -32.76
C VAL A 323 -3.14 -6.22 -31.32
N GLU A 324 -4.27 -6.77 -30.88
CA GLU A 324 -4.74 -6.67 -29.50
C GLU A 324 -3.73 -7.24 -28.49
N LEU A 325 -3.13 -8.39 -28.78
CA LEU A 325 -2.09 -8.99 -27.95
C LEU A 325 -0.83 -8.11 -27.89
N SER A 326 -0.41 -7.48 -29.00
CA SER A 326 0.71 -6.54 -28.97
C SER A 326 0.40 -5.29 -28.15
N LEU A 327 -0.82 -4.74 -28.26
CA LEU A 327 -1.24 -3.58 -27.47
C LEU A 327 -1.32 -3.91 -25.97
N LEU A 328 -1.76 -5.12 -25.62
CA LEU A 328 -1.76 -5.61 -24.25
C LEU A 328 -0.33 -5.82 -23.72
N ALA A 329 0.58 -6.36 -24.53
CA ALA A 329 1.99 -6.50 -24.19
C ALA A 329 2.65 -5.15 -23.91
N ASP A 330 2.48 -4.17 -24.81
CA ASP A 330 2.97 -2.79 -24.65
C ASP A 330 2.40 -2.14 -23.39
N LYS A 331 1.11 -2.33 -23.11
CA LYS A 331 0.48 -1.81 -21.89
C LYS A 331 1.07 -2.47 -20.64
N HIS A 332 1.33 -3.77 -20.67
CA HIS A 332 1.99 -4.49 -19.57
C HIS A 332 3.42 -3.99 -19.33
N GLU A 333 4.20 -3.74 -20.39
CA GLU A 333 5.55 -3.18 -20.26
C GLU A 333 5.54 -1.76 -19.69
N ARG A 334 4.62 -0.90 -20.14
CA ARG A 334 4.44 0.45 -19.55
C ARG A 334 4.10 0.37 -18.07
N LEU A 335 3.19 -0.53 -17.67
CA LEU A 335 2.83 -0.72 -16.27
C LEU A 335 4.01 -1.26 -15.44
N ARG A 336 4.82 -2.16 -16.00
CA ARG A 336 6.05 -2.64 -15.33
C ARG A 336 7.05 -1.51 -15.11
N HIS A 337 7.29 -0.66 -16.12
CA HIS A 337 8.18 0.49 -15.97
C HIS A 337 7.65 1.51 -14.95
N GLN A 338 6.33 1.75 -14.91
CA GLN A 338 5.72 2.60 -13.89
C GLN A 338 5.89 2.02 -12.48
N LEU A 339 5.72 0.71 -12.32
CA LEU A 339 5.97 0.02 -11.05
C LEU A 339 7.43 0.16 -10.60
N GLN A 340 8.39 -0.10 -11.50
CA GLN A 340 9.81 0.06 -11.20
C GLN A 340 10.17 1.49 -10.82
N ALA A 341 9.61 2.50 -11.51
CA ALA A 341 9.81 3.90 -11.16
C ALA A 341 9.24 4.22 -9.76
N ARG A 342 8.04 3.72 -9.43
CA ARG A 342 7.44 3.87 -8.10
C ARG A 342 8.22 3.14 -7.00
N GLU A 343 8.80 1.99 -7.30
CA GLU A 343 9.68 1.27 -6.37
C GLU A 343 10.96 2.06 -6.11
N ALA A 344 11.56 2.64 -7.14
CA ALA A 344 12.73 3.51 -7.00
C ALA A 344 12.43 4.78 -6.18
N GLU A 345 11.29 5.45 -6.44
CA GLU A 345 10.82 6.59 -5.64
C GLU A 345 10.61 6.20 -4.17
N ASN A 346 10.01 5.03 -3.91
CA ASN A 346 9.79 4.53 -2.54
C ASN A 346 11.10 4.22 -1.82
N LEU A 347 12.11 3.68 -2.52
CA LEU A 347 13.45 3.45 -1.95
C LEU A 347 14.11 4.78 -1.59
N GLN A 348 14.09 5.77 -2.49
CA GLN A 348 14.60 7.12 -2.21
C GLN A 348 13.88 7.78 -1.02
N ALA A 349 12.56 7.63 -0.92
CA ALA A 349 11.79 8.15 0.21
C ALA A 349 12.18 7.46 1.52
N ARG A 350 12.43 6.15 1.52
CA ARG A 350 12.93 5.41 2.69
C ARG A 350 14.31 5.87 3.12
N ASP A 351 15.22 6.07 2.17
CA ASP A 351 16.56 6.59 2.46
C ASP A 351 16.49 7.99 3.08
N ARG A 352 15.61 8.85 2.55
CA ARG A 352 15.38 10.19 3.10
C ARG A 352 14.78 10.16 4.51
N ILE A 353 13.85 9.25 4.78
CA ILE A 353 13.30 9.04 6.13
C ILE A 353 14.39 8.55 7.09
N ALA A 354 15.26 7.64 6.65
CA ALA A 354 16.37 7.15 7.46
C ALA A 354 17.36 8.28 7.79
N GLU A 355 17.70 9.14 6.82
CA GLU A 355 18.54 10.32 7.01
C GLU A 355 17.92 11.30 8.03
N LEU A 356 16.64 11.64 7.88
CA LEU A 356 15.92 12.51 8.81
C LEU A 356 15.85 11.92 10.23
N ASN A 357 15.67 10.61 10.36
CA ASN A 357 15.68 9.93 11.65
C ASN A 357 17.06 9.98 12.32
N SER A 358 18.15 9.84 11.54
CA SER A 358 19.51 10.03 12.04
C SER A 358 19.74 11.47 12.53
N GLN A 359 19.33 12.46 11.73
CA GLN A 359 19.41 13.87 12.13
C GLN A 359 18.61 14.16 13.41
N LEU A 360 17.43 13.54 13.55
CA LEU A 360 16.61 13.66 14.75
C LEU A 360 17.27 12.98 15.97
N SER A 361 17.93 11.84 15.80
CA SER A 361 18.68 11.21 16.90
C SER A 361 19.85 12.07 17.34
N ASP A 362 20.58 12.66 16.40
CA ASP A 362 21.70 13.56 16.66
C ASP A 362 21.22 14.85 17.34
N GLY A 363 20.06 15.37 16.92
CA GLY A 363 19.40 16.49 17.59
C GLY A 363 19.04 16.16 19.04
N LYS A 364 18.53 14.95 19.30
CA LYS A 364 18.19 14.49 20.66
C LYS A 364 19.42 14.26 21.54
N THR A 365 20.52 13.74 20.99
CA THR A 365 21.78 13.61 21.74
C THR A 365 22.33 14.98 22.09
N ARG A 366 22.34 15.92 21.13
CA ARG A 366 22.77 17.30 21.38
C ARG A 366 21.90 18.01 22.42
N GLN A 367 20.59 17.79 22.38
CA GLN A 367 19.67 18.33 23.40
C GLN A 367 20.00 17.82 24.80
N ARG A 368 20.35 16.53 24.94
CA ARG A 368 20.77 15.94 26.23
C ARG A 368 22.10 16.52 26.70
N GLU A 369 23.07 16.70 25.79
CA GLU A 369 24.35 17.35 26.11
C GLU A 369 24.14 18.77 26.65
N LEU A 370 23.34 19.58 25.95
CA LEU A 370 23.01 20.93 26.38
C LEU A 370 22.25 20.97 27.71
N ALA A 371 21.36 20.01 27.96
CA ALA A 371 20.67 19.88 29.24
C ALA A 371 21.65 19.55 30.39
N ASN A 372 22.63 18.68 30.13
CA ASN A 372 23.68 18.36 31.10
C ASN A 372 24.61 19.55 31.35
N GLU A 373 24.98 20.31 30.31
CA GLU A 373 25.75 21.55 30.43
C GLU A 373 24.99 22.62 31.23
N LEU A 374 23.68 22.77 31.00
CA LEU A 374 22.82 23.66 31.78
C LEU A 374 22.75 23.23 33.25
N HIS A 375 22.61 21.93 33.54
CA HIS A 375 22.63 21.43 34.92
C HIS A 375 23.98 21.70 35.59
N ALA A 376 25.09 21.44 34.91
CA ALA A 376 26.43 21.69 35.43
C ALA A 376 26.69 23.18 35.70
N THR A 377 26.18 24.07 34.84
CA THR A 377 26.28 25.52 35.07
C THR A 377 25.39 26.00 36.22
N GLN A 378 24.20 25.40 36.41
CA GLN A 378 23.35 25.65 37.57
C GLN A 378 24.01 25.21 38.88
N GLU A 379 24.65 24.04 38.93
CA GLU A 379 25.41 23.58 40.10
C GLU A 379 26.59 24.53 40.40
N ARG A 380 27.33 24.97 39.37
CA ARG A 380 28.39 25.98 39.54
C ARG A 380 27.83 27.30 40.07
N LEU A 381 26.67 27.75 39.58
CA LEU A 381 26.01 28.95 40.10
C LEU A 381 25.59 28.78 41.57
N GLN A 382 25.01 27.64 41.94
CA GLN A 382 24.64 27.34 43.33
C GLN A 382 25.86 27.35 44.25
N THR A 383 26.93 26.65 43.88
CA THR A 383 28.17 26.66 44.67
C THR A 383 28.79 28.06 44.78
N THR A 384 28.76 28.87 43.72
CA THR A 384 29.21 30.27 43.83
C THR A 384 28.29 31.13 44.70
N ALA A 385 26.97 30.87 44.68
CA ALA A 385 26.01 31.56 45.53
C ALA A 385 26.19 31.19 47.01
N GLU A 386 26.47 29.91 47.30
CA GLU A 386 26.83 29.43 48.63
C GLU A 386 28.13 30.07 49.12
N GLN A 387 29.17 30.12 48.28
CA GLN A 387 30.43 30.82 48.59
C GLN A 387 30.20 32.31 48.85
N ALA A 388 29.37 32.99 48.05
CA ALA A 388 29.02 34.38 48.26
C ALA A 388 28.24 34.58 49.57
N ALA A 389 27.35 33.66 49.93
CA ALA A 389 26.64 33.68 51.20
C ALA A 389 27.58 33.49 52.40
N VAL A 390 28.58 32.61 52.29
CA VAL A 390 29.62 32.44 53.32
C VAL A 390 30.46 33.71 53.45
N ALA A 391 30.96 34.26 52.34
CA ALA A 391 31.72 35.51 52.35
C ALA A 391 30.91 36.69 52.92
N GLN A 392 29.59 36.71 52.68
CA GLN A 392 28.69 37.71 53.26
C GLN A 392 28.58 37.54 54.78
N ARG A 393 28.43 36.31 55.29
CA ARG A 393 28.43 36.03 56.73
C ARG A 393 29.74 36.44 57.39
N GLU A 394 30.87 36.07 56.80
CA GLU A 394 32.21 36.49 57.30
C GLU A 394 32.34 38.01 57.32
N ARG A 395 31.84 38.70 56.29
CA ARG A 395 31.81 40.17 56.26
C ARG A 395 30.94 40.74 57.37
N ASP A 396 29.76 40.17 57.61
CA ASP A 396 28.84 40.61 58.67
C ASP A 396 29.44 40.35 60.07
N GLU A 397 30.12 39.22 60.27
CA GLU A 397 30.87 38.90 61.50
C GLU A 397 32.03 39.88 61.73
N LEU A 398 32.83 40.17 60.71
CA LEU A 398 33.91 41.16 60.79
C LEU A 398 33.36 42.56 61.07
N GLN A 399 32.20 42.93 60.51
CA GLN A 399 31.53 44.19 60.83
C GLN A 399 31.04 44.23 62.28
N ALA A 400 30.50 43.12 62.79
CA ALA A 400 30.10 43.00 64.20
C ALA A 400 31.31 43.12 65.13
N GLN A 401 32.42 42.42 64.85
CA GLN A 401 33.67 42.53 65.60
C GLN A 401 34.21 43.97 65.58
N LEU A 402 34.21 44.62 64.41
CA LEU A 402 34.64 46.01 64.29
C LEU A 402 33.73 46.96 65.07
N ALA A 403 32.42 46.69 65.14
CA ALA A 403 31.48 47.45 65.96
C ALA A 403 31.74 47.24 67.46
N GLU A 404 32.04 46.01 67.89
CA GLU A 404 32.44 45.69 69.26
C GLU A 404 33.76 46.36 69.64
N GLU A 405 34.79 46.28 68.79
CA GLU A 405 36.06 46.98 69.03
C GLU A 405 35.87 48.49 69.07
N ARG A 406 35.09 49.08 68.16
CA ARG A 406 34.74 50.50 68.23
C ARG A 406 34.02 50.85 69.53
N PHE A 407 33.14 49.99 70.01
CA PHE A 407 32.46 50.18 71.28
C PHE A 407 33.42 50.06 72.47
N ALA A 408 34.33 49.08 72.45
CA ALA A 408 35.37 48.90 73.47
C ALA A 408 36.33 50.09 73.51
N VAL A 409 36.76 50.60 72.35
CA VAL A 409 37.58 51.82 72.23
C VAL A 409 36.82 53.04 72.77
N ARG A 410 35.53 53.20 72.42
CA ARG A 410 34.70 54.26 72.99
C ARG A 410 34.60 54.14 74.51
N ARG A 411 34.38 52.94 75.03
CA ARG A 411 34.32 52.69 76.48
C ARG A 411 35.64 53.03 77.16
N ALA A 412 36.76 52.54 76.62
CA ALA A 412 38.09 52.85 77.11
C ALA A 412 38.40 54.36 77.03
N SER A 413 37.91 55.07 76.02
CA SER A 413 38.06 56.53 75.93
C SER A 413 37.25 57.27 77.00
N VAL A 414 36.06 56.77 77.36
CA VAL A 414 35.26 57.30 78.47
C VAL A 414 35.91 56.99 79.82
N ASP A 415 36.44 55.77 79.98
CA ASP A 415 37.17 55.38 81.19
C ASP A 415 38.46 56.19 81.35
N LEU A 416 39.15 56.50 80.25
CA LEU A 416 40.31 57.38 80.24
C LEU A 416 39.92 58.82 80.59
N ALA A 417 38.85 59.35 79.98
CA ALA A 417 38.35 60.70 80.29
C ALA A 417 37.93 60.84 81.76
N THR A 418 37.23 59.85 82.31
CA THR A 418 36.86 59.84 83.74
C THR A 418 38.08 59.68 84.65
N SER A 419 39.09 58.92 84.24
CA SER A 419 40.38 58.83 84.92
C SER A 419 41.13 60.17 84.89
N GLU A 420 41.18 60.85 83.75
CA GLU A 420 41.78 62.18 83.60
C GLU A 420 41.03 63.24 84.42
N GLU A 421 39.70 63.22 84.45
CA GLU A 421 38.88 64.08 85.31
C GLU A 421 39.15 63.81 86.80
N SER A 422 39.28 62.54 87.20
CA SER A 422 39.63 62.18 88.57
C SER A 422 41.07 62.58 88.95
N GLY A 423 42.01 62.49 88.00
CA GLY A 423 43.39 62.94 88.15
C GLY A 423 43.48 64.45 88.26
N SER A 424 42.73 65.18 87.41
CA SER A 424 42.60 66.63 87.40
C SER A 424 41.95 67.16 88.67
N ALA A 425 40.90 66.49 89.18
CA ALA A 425 40.32 66.80 90.49
C ALA A 425 41.33 66.57 91.63
N ARG A 426 42.18 65.54 91.53
CA ARG A 426 43.22 65.26 92.53
C ARG A 426 44.34 66.31 92.50
N THR A 427 44.80 66.72 91.33
CA THR A 427 45.81 67.79 91.18
C THR A 427 45.25 69.15 91.59
N PHE A 428 43.97 69.42 91.29
CA PHE A 428 43.28 70.62 91.77
C PHE A 428 43.23 70.65 93.31
N LEU A 429 42.79 69.58 93.96
CA LEU A 429 42.76 69.50 95.43
C LEU A 429 44.15 69.57 96.09
N LEU A 430 45.18 69.01 95.44
CA LEU A 430 46.58 69.15 95.88
C LEU A 430 47.08 70.59 95.72
N SER A 431 46.75 71.27 94.63
CA SER A 431 47.11 72.68 94.42
C SER A 431 46.45 73.59 95.46
N GLN A 432 45.17 73.35 95.77
CA GLN A 432 44.42 74.11 96.77
C GLN A 432 44.97 73.87 98.19
N ARG A 433 45.37 72.64 98.52
CA ARG A 433 46.05 72.35 99.80
C ARG A 433 47.43 73.01 99.91
N LEU A 434 48.18 73.06 98.82
CA LEU A 434 49.48 73.73 98.77
C LEU A 434 49.34 75.25 98.92
N GLU A 435 48.32 75.86 98.31
CA GLU A 435 48.02 77.29 98.48
C GLU A 435 47.66 77.64 99.93
N VAL A 436 46.84 76.82 100.60
CA VAL A 436 46.51 77.02 102.02
C VAL A 436 47.75 76.91 102.90
N ALA A 437 48.60 75.90 102.68
CA ALA A 437 49.86 75.75 103.42
C ALA A 437 50.83 76.92 103.20
N LEU A 438 50.87 77.50 101.99
CA LEU A 438 51.66 78.69 101.68
C LEU A 438 51.13 79.94 102.40
N GLN A 439 49.81 80.10 102.50
CA GLN A 439 49.19 81.20 103.24
C GLN A 439 49.45 81.08 104.75
N GLU A 440 49.42 79.87 105.32
CA GLU A 440 49.76 79.63 106.73
C GLU A 440 51.25 79.93 107.03
N LEU A 441 52.16 79.57 106.12
CA LEU A 441 53.58 79.92 106.23
C LEU A 441 53.82 81.44 106.15
N GLN A 442 53.10 82.15 105.28
CA GLN A 442 53.18 83.61 105.20
C GLN A 442 52.68 84.30 106.47
N ALA A 443 51.62 83.79 107.10
CA ALA A 443 51.14 84.29 108.38
C ALA A 443 52.17 84.08 109.51
N ALA A 444 52.82 82.90 109.55
CA ALA A 444 53.87 82.61 110.52
C ALA A 444 55.10 83.52 110.38
N PHE A 445 55.47 83.91 109.15
CA PHE A 445 56.55 84.87 108.93
C PHE A 445 56.21 86.28 109.43
N GLN A 446 54.96 86.73 109.23
CA GLN A 446 54.51 88.04 109.73
C GLN A 446 54.51 88.11 111.26
N ASP A 447 54.15 87.02 111.95
CA ASP A 447 54.20 86.95 113.41
C ASP A 447 55.64 86.92 113.94
N ARG A 448 56.57 86.26 113.23
CA ARG A 448 57.99 86.29 113.57
C ARG A 448 58.58 87.70 113.46
N ASP A 449 58.23 88.43 112.40
CA ASP A 449 58.76 89.78 112.17
C ASP A 449 58.16 90.79 113.17
N ARG A 450 56.89 90.61 113.60
CA ARG A 450 56.29 91.34 114.73
C ARG A 450 57.01 91.05 116.05
N LEU A 451 57.31 89.79 116.35
CA LEU A 451 58.05 89.40 117.56
C LEU A 451 59.47 89.98 117.57
N ARG A 452 60.12 90.04 116.40
CA ARG A 452 61.44 90.66 116.24
C ARG A 452 61.42 92.15 116.54
N ALA A 453 60.42 92.88 116.02
CA ALA A 453 60.23 94.29 116.32
C ALA A 453 60.02 94.56 117.83
N THR A 454 59.24 93.70 118.52
CA THR A 454 59.06 93.83 119.98
C THR A 454 60.32 93.52 120.78
N LEU A 455 61.20 92.64 120.28
CA LEU A 455 62.48 92.33 120.92
C LEU A 455 63.47 93.50 120.79
N ASP A 456 63.57 94.09 119.59
CA ASP A 456 64.43 95.25 119.33
C ASP A 456 64.00 96.49 120.15
N GLU A 457 62.69 96.65 120.39
CA GLU A 457 62.16 97.69 121.28
C GLU A 457 62.49 97.44 122.77
N ALA A 458 62.47 96.18 123.21
CA ALA A 458 62.86 95.82 124.57
C ALA A 458 64.37 96.02 124.81
N LEU A 459 65.21 95.66 123.84
CA LEU A 459 66.66 95.83 123.91
C LEU A 459 67.09 97.29 123.93
N SER A 460 66.41 98.16 123.17
CA SER A 460 66.65 99.61 123.18
C SER A 460 66.26 100.28 124.51
N ARG A 461 65.19 99.81 125.17
CA ARG A 461 64.84 100.27 126.54
C ARG A 461 65.85 99.83 127.61
N CYS A 462 66.42 98.62 127.48
CA CYS A 462 67.48 98.16 128.37
C CYS A 462 68.80 98.94 128.18
N ALA A 463 69.16 99.28 126.93
CA ALA A 463 70.34 100.09 126.65
C ALA A 463 70.22 101.51 127.24
N ALA A 464 69.04 102.14 127.11
CA ALA A 464 68.78 103.46 127.69
C ALA A 464 68.84 103.47 129.24
N SER A 465 68.39 102.39 129.89
CA SER A 465 68.44 102.24 131.35
C SER A 465 69.87 102.05 131.90
N LEU A 466 70.78 101.47 131.12
CA LEU A 466 72.18 101.25 131.53
C LEU A 466 73.01 102.53 131.42
N VAL A 467 72.78 103.33 130.38
CA VAL A 467 73.43 104.64 130.20
C VAL A 467 73.00 105.63 131.30
N ALA A 468 71.72 105.61 131.69
CA ALA A 468 71.22 106.44 132.79
C ALA A 468 71.81 106.07 134.16
N LYS A 469 72.20 104.80 134.38
CA LYS A 469 72.86 104.36 135.62
C LYS A 469 74.34 104.74 135.66
N GLN A 470 75.05 104.67 134.53
CA GLN A 470 76.46 105.06 134.46
C GLN A 470 76.66 106.56 134.70
N LEU A 471 75.78 107.42 134.17
CA LEU A 471 75.84 108.86 134.40
C LEU A 471 75.58 109.24 135.88
N ALA A 472 74.70 108.51 136.58
CA ALA A 472 74.44 108.72 138.01
C ALA A 472 75.59 108.25 138.93
N GLU A 473 76.43 107.30 138.47
CA GLU A 473 77.61 106.84 139.19
C GLU A 473 78.81 107.78 139.01
N GLU A 474 78.95 108.40 137.84
CA GLU A 474 79.98 109.42 137.58
C GLU A 474 79.72 110.73 138.36
N GLU A 475 78.46 111.18 138.47
CA GLU A 475 78.10 112.35 139.28
C GLU A 475 78.37 112.12 140.79
N ARG A 476 78.21 110.89 141.29
CA ARG A 476 78.55 110.52 142.67
C ARG A 476 80.05 110.53 142.96
N ALA A 477 80.87 110.13 141.99
CA ALA A 477 82.33 110.15 142.12
C ALA A 477 82.89 111.58 142.21
N ILE A 478 82.31 112.52 141.44
CA ILE A 478 82.70 113.94 141.43
C ILE A 478 82.34 114.62 142.76
N LEU A 479 81.17 114.32 143.33
CA LEU A 479 80.74 114.87 144.63
C LEU A 479 81.58 114.34 145.81
N GLN A 480 82.06 113.09 145.75
CA GLN A 480 82.95 112.55 146.79
C GLN A 480 84.37 113.15 146.75
N GLN A 481 84.88 113.51 145.57
CA GLN A 481 86.15 114.23 145.45
C GLN A 481 86.07 115.67 146.00
N GLN A 482 84.93 116.35 145.81
CA GLN A 482 84.71 117.69 146.36
C GLN A 482 84.61 117.68 147.89
N LEU A 483 83.97 116.66 148.48
CA LEU A 483 83.88 116.50 149.93
C LEU A 483 85.23 116.17 150.60
N ALA A 484 86.13 115.48 149.90
CA ALA A 484 87.49 115.20 150.39
C ALA A 484 88.42 116.43 150.33
N ALA A 485 88.22 117.30 149.33
CA ALA A 485 88.98 118.55 149.20
C ALA A 485 88.60 119.59 150.27
N GLU A 486 87.34 119.64 150.73
CA GLU A 486 86.93 120.55 151.81
C GLU A 486 87.40 120.11 153.20
N ARG A 487 87.51 118.81 153.47
CA ARG A 487 88.00 118.29 154.76
C ARG A 487 89.49 118.54 155.01
N LEU A 488 90.27 118.77 153.95
CA LEU A 488 91.70 119.10 154.04
C LEU A 488 91.97 120.62 154.18
N ARG A 489 90.95 121.48 154.02
CA ARG A 489 91.05 122.93 154.28
C ARG A 489 90.67 123.34 155.71
N SER A 490 90.20 122.41 156.54
CA SER A 490 89.66 122.69 157.89
C SER A 490 90.55 122.23 159.05
N GLN A 491 91.83 121.91 158.82
CA GLN A 491 92.80 121.58 159.89
C GLN A 491 94.22 122.16 159.63
N GLU A 492 94.28 123.35 159.02
CA GLU A 492 95.12 124.44 159.54
C GLU A 492 94.30 125.20 160.58
#